data_AF-A0A4Y8SZL7-F1
#
_entry.id   AF-A0A4Y8SZL7-F1
#
_cell.length_a   1.000
_cell.length_b   1.000
_cell.length_c   1.000
_cell.angle_alpha   90.00
_cell.angle_beta   90.00
_cell.angle_gamma   90.00
#
_symmetry.space_group_name_H-M   'P 1'
#
loop_
_entity.id
_entity.type
_entity.pdbx_description
1 polymer ?
#
loop_
_entity_poly.entity_id
_entity_poly.type
_entity_poly.pdbx_seq_one_letter_code
_entity_poly.pdbx_strand_id
1 'polypeptide(L)' 'MSKFLDDVENGAERRPDLIGQTGTITRNIEIIDATETKHGVSVRVSDNVGEVYWTDLNDVELN' A
#
# COMPACT_ATOMS: atom_id res chain seq x y z
N MET A 1 17.06 12.75 11.71
CA MET A 1 17.19 14.06 11.05
C MET A 1 15.78 14.57 10.75
N SER A 2 15.53 15.89 10.78
CA SER A 2 14.24 16.42 10.35
C SER A 2 14.18 16.43 8.82
N LYS A 3 13.05 16.04 8.22
CA LYS A 3 12.83 16.06 6.75
C LYS A 3 13.17 17.41 6.12
N PHE A 4 12.97 18.50 6.87
CA PHE A 4 13.31 19.85 6.43
C PHE A 4 14.82 20.05 6.24
N LEU A 5 15.65 19.48 7.13
CA LEU A 5 17.11 19.59 7.02
C LEU A 5 17.63 18.76 5.84
N ASP A 6 17.09 17.55 5.65
CA ASP A 6 17.45 16.70 4.50
C ASP A 6 17.10 17.38 3.16
N ASP A 7 15.97 18.08 3.09
CA ASP A 7 15.53 18.77 1.87
C ASP A 7 16.44 19.96 1.53
N VAL A 8 16.91 20.71 2.53
CA VAL A 8 17.84 21.82 2.33
C VAL A 8 19.21 21.31 1.87
N GLU A 9 19.73 20.24 2.48
CA GLU A 9 21.01 19.64 2.11
C GLU A 9 21.00 19.05 0.69
N ASN A 10 19.87 18.46 0.28
CA ASN A 10 19.73 17.85 -1.04
C ASN A 10 19.18 18.79 -2.13
N GLY A 11 18.95 20.08 -1.82
CA GLY A 11 18.41 21.05 -2.77
C GLY A 11 17.00 20.69 -3.28
N ALA A 12 16.19 20.03 -2.46
CA ALA A 12 14.85 19.60 -2.83
C ALA A 12 13.88 20.79 -2.93
N GLU A 13 13.15 20.90 -4.04
CA GLU A 13 12.13 21.93 -4.22
C GLU A 13 10.75 21.47 -3.75
N ARG A 14 10.06 22.36 -3.02
CA ARG A 14 8.71 22.09 -2.53
C ARG A 14 7.69 22.20 -3.67
N ARG A 15 6.76 21.24 -3.76
CA ARG A 15 5.66 21.19 -4.75
C ARG A 15 4.28 21.50 -4.13
N PRO A 16 3.95 22.77 -3.87
CA PRO A 16 2.68 23.14 -3.23
C PRO A 16 1.46 22.85 -4.11
N ASP A 17 1.65 22.75 -5.43
CA ASP A 17 0.62 22.44 -6.42
C ASP A 17 0.02 21.03 -6.27
N LEU A 18 0.76 20.11 -5.63
CA LEU A 18 0.30 18.75 -5.37
C LEU A 18 -0.45 18.60 -4.05
N ILE A 19 -0.39 19.60 -3.15
CA ILE A 19 -1.02 19.52 -1.83
C ILE A 19 -2.54 19.56 -1.98
N GLY A 20 -3.21 18.53 -1.45
CA GLY A 20 -4.67 18.39 -1.53
C GLY A 20 -5.18 17.74 -2.82
N GLN A 21 -4.29 17.35 -3.75
CA GLN A 21 -4.66 16.55 -4.91
C GLN A 21 -4.87 15.09 -4.52
N THR A 22 -5.82 14.42 -5.16
CA THR A 22 -6.08 12.98 -4.99
C THR A 22 -5.40 12.19 -6.10
N GLY A 23 -4.92 10.99 -5.79
CA GLY A 23 -4.40 10.05 -6.78
C GLY A 23 -4.63 8.62 -6.33
N THR A 24 -4.41 7.68 -7.25
CA THR A 24 -4.51 6.24 -6.98
C THR A 24 -3.11 5.64 -6.95
N ILE A 25 -2.85 4.78 -5.96
CA ILE A 25 -1.64 3.97 -5.90
C ILE A 25 -2.03 2.54 -6.26
N THR A 26 -1.48 2.01 -7.34
CA THR A 26 -1.58 0.58 -7.66
C THR A 26 -0.51 -0.17 -6.89
N ARG A 27 -0.89 -1.26 -6.20
CA ARG A 27 0.02 -2.13 -5.46
C ARG A 27 -0.12 -3.56 -5.94
N ASN A 28 1.00 -4.26 -6.04
CA ASN A 28 0.99 -5.71 -6.23
C ASN A 28 0.96 -6.36 -4.85
N ILE A 29 0.06 -7.33 -4.68
CA ILE A 29 -0.03 -8.15 -3.48
C ILE A 29 0.22 -9.61 -3.85
N GLU A 30 0.90 -10.33 -2.98
CA GLU A 30 1.06 -11.77 -3.05
C GLU A 30 0.18 -12.42 -2.00
N ILE A 31 -0.68 -13.37 -2.40
CA ILE A 31 -1.42 -14.19 -1.45
C ILE A 31 -0.46 -15.26 -0.93
N ILE A 32 -0.15 -15.21 0.36
CA ILE A 32 0.79 -16.13 1.03
C ILE A 32 0.09 -17.19 1.90
N ASP A 33 -1.20 -17.02 2.19
CA ASP A 33 -2.04 -18.00 2.87
C ASP A 33 -3.53 -17.75 2.54
N ALA A 34 -4.37 -18.77 2.67
CA ALA A 34 -5.81 -18.66 2.46
C ALA A 34 -6.58 -19.67 3.32
N THR A 35 -7.69 -19.23 3.91
CA THR A 35 -8.60 -20.07 4.68
C THR A 35 -10.02 -19.90 4.19
N GLU A 36 -10.66 -21.00 3.81
CA GLU A 36 -12.06 -21.05 3.41
C GLU A 36 -12.94 -21.49 4.58
N THR A 37 -14.06 -20.80 4.77
CA THR A 37 -15.11 -21.16 5.72
C THR A 37 -16.47 -21.17 5.01
N LYS A 38 -17.51 -21.65 5.69
CA LYS A 38 -18.90 -21.54 5.19
C LYS A 38 -19.37 -20.09 4.92
N HIS A 39 -18.61 -19.09 5.33
CA HIS A 39 -18.94 -17.67 5.20
C HIS A 39 -18.09 -16.93 4.15
N GLY A 40 -17.10 -17.58 3.54
CA GLY A 40 -16.23 -16.98 2.53
C GLY A 40 -14.76 -17.40 2.68
N VAL A 41 -13.92 -16.78 1.86
CA VAL A 41 -12.47 -16.99 1.82
C VAL A 41 -11.77 -15.77 2.38
N SER A 42 -10.97 -15.96 3.42
CA SER A 42 -10.03 -14.94 3.90
C SER A 42 -8.63 -15.29 3.39
N VAL A 43 -7.90 -14.29 2.92
CA VAL A 43 -6.55 -14.40 2.37
C VAL A 43 -5.57 -13.60 3.22
N ARG A 44 -4.39 -14.15 3.42
CA ARG A 44 -3.25 -13.44 4.00
C ARG A 44 -2.40 -12.94 2.85
N VAL A 45 -2.20 -11.64 2.79
CA VAL A 45 -1.45 -10.98 1.73
C VAL A 45 -0.14 -10.43 2.25
N SER A 46 0.90 -10.50 1.43
CA SER A 46 2.13 -9.73 1.57
C SER A 46 2.13 -8.67 0.49
N ASP A 47 2.28 -7.40 0.86
CA ASP A 47 2.44 -6.32 -0.11
C ASP A 47 3.92 -6.04 -0.41
N ASN A 48 4.17 -5.34 -1.52
CA ASN A 48 5.53 -5.01 -1.98
C ASN A 48 6.24 -3.94 -1.14
N VAL A 49 5.57 -3.39 -0.10
CA VAL A 49 6.18 -2.46 0.86
C VAL A 49 6.48 -3.14 2.21
N GLY A 50 6.24 -4.45 2.31
CA GLY A 50 6.65 -5.30 3.43
C GLY A 50 5.57 -5.55 4.47
N GLU A 51 4.33 -5.11 4.23
CA GLU A 51 3.21 -5.32 5.16
C GLU A 51 2.56 -6.68 4.90
N VAL A 52 2.16 -7.35 5.99
CA VAL A 52 1.49 -8.65 5.95
C VAL A 52 0.21 -8.61 6.78
N TYR A 53 -0.94 -8.85 6.17
CA TYR A 53 -2.24 -8.78 6.82
C TYR A 53 -3.27 -9.75 6.22
N TRP A 54 -4.34 -10.02 6.96
CA TRP A 54 -5.49 -10.79 6.48
C TRP A 54 -6.56 -9.85 5.92
N THR A 55 -7.19 -10.24 4.82
CA THR A 55 -8.33 -9.56 4.19
C THR A 55 -9.28 -10.60 3.57
N ASP A 56 -10.47 -10.20 3.14
CA ASP A 56 -11.41 -11.10 2.47
C ASP A 56 -11.18 -11.09 0.95
N LEU A 57 -11.33 -12.25 0.30
CA LEU A 57 -11.07 -12.43 -1.13
C LEU A 57 -12.02 -11.61 -2.02
N ASN A 58 -13.20 -11.24 -1.52
CA ASN A 58 -14.14 -10.37 -2.26
C ASN A 58 -13.55 -8.97 -2.54
N ASP A 59 -12.50 -8.56 -1.81
CA ASP A 59 -11.74 -7.32 -2.05
C ASP A 59 -10.54 -7.52 -2.99
N VAL A 60 -10.33 -8.72 -3.55
CA VAL A 60 -9.22 -9.04 -4.44
C VAL A 60 -9.74 -9.59 -5.77
N GLU A 61 -9.79 -8.75 -6.81
CA GLU A 61 -9.98 -9.23 -8.19
C GLU A 61 -8.70 -9.94 -8.67
N LEU A 62 -8.78 -11.27 -8.81
CA LEU A 62 -7.74 -12.08 -9.44
C LEU A 62 -8.06 -12.23 -10.93
N ASN A 63 -7.23 -11.62 -11.78
CA ASN A 63 -7.28 -11.77 -13.24
C ASN A 63 -6.55 -13.04 -13.71
#